data_AF-A0A7G2IMZ6-F1
#
_entry.id   AF-A0A7G2IMZ6-F1
#
_cell.length_a   1.000
_cell.length_b   1.000
_cell.length_c   1.000
_cell.angle_alpha   90.00
_cell.angle_beta   90.00
_cell.angle_gamma   90.00
#
_symmetry.space_group_name_H-M   'P 1'
#
loop_
_entity.id
_entity.type
_entity.pdbx_description
1 polymer ?
#
loop_
_entity_poly.entity_id
_entity_poly.type
_entity_poly.pdbx_seq_one_letter_code
_entity_poly.pdbx_strand_id
1 'polypeptide(L)'
;MTTPTSLQDADDYQQIHNGIVRLLDTARTETVRSINALMTATYWEIGRRIVEFEQGGESRAAYGAQLIERLSVDLNQRYKRGFSMVNIRQMRMFYLYFQQIEIQQTLSGESQNLIQLAKTFPLPWSAYVRLLSVKNADARTFL
;
A
#
# COMPACT_ATOMS: atom_id res chain seq x y z
N MET A 1 44.43 -14.81 34.34
CA MET A 1 44.56 -13.35 34.48
C MET A 1 43.41 -12.72 33.69
N THR A 2 42.32 -12.36 34.38
CA THR A 2 41.16 -11.68 33.78
C THR A 2 41.35 -10.18 33.97
N THR A 3 41.63 -9.46 32.89
CA THR A 3 41.73 -7.99 32.92
C THR A 3 40.35 -7.43 33.27
N PRO A 4 40.21 -6.54 34.28
CA PRO A 4 38.93 -5.92 34.56
C PRO A 4 38.61 -4.96 33.42
N THR A 5 37.54 -5.24 32.66
CA THR A 5 36.96 -4.30 31.70
C THR A 5 36.70 -2.99 32.44
N SER A 6 37.27 -1.88 31.98
CA SER A 6 37.07 -0.60 32.65
C SER A 6 35.62 -0.15 32.47
N LEU A 7 35.09 0.58 33.45
CA LEU A 7 33.72 1.14 33.36
C LEU A 7 33.55 2.03 32.13
N GLN A 8 34.65 2.62 31.63
CA GLN A 8 34.67 3.45 30.43
C GLN A 8 34.51 2.62 29.15
N ASP A 9 35.23 1.48 29.04
CA ASP A 9 35.10 0.56 27.90
C ASP A 9 33.68 -0.03 27.81
N ALA A 10 33.05 -0.26 28.96
CA ALA A 10 31.67 -0.73 29.03
C ALA A 10 30.66 0.34 28.58
N ASP A 11 30.87 1.61 28.95
CA ASP A 11 30.00 2.73 28.55
C ASP A 11 30.14 3.04 27.05
N ASP A 12 31.38 3.06 26.53
CA ASP A 12 31.68 3.23 25.11
C ASP A 12 31.04 2.12 24.26
N TYR A 13 31.12 0.86 24.72
CA TYR A 13 30.47 -0.26 24.06
C TYR A 13 28.95 -0.12 24.06
N GLN A 14 28.34 0.24 25.21
CA GLN A 14 26.89 0.45 25.28
C GLN A 14 26.43 1.58 24.36
N GLN A 15 27.22 2.65 24.23
CA GLN A 15 26.90 3.75 23.33
C GLN A 15 26.90 3.30 21.85
N ILE A 16 27.93 2.57 21.41
CA ILE A 16 28.01 2.04 20.05
C ILE A 16 26.89 1.02 19.80
N HIS A 17 26.66 0.10 20.75
CA HIS A 17 25.59 -0.89 20.68
C HIS A 17 24.23 -0.22 20.50
N ASN A 18 23.89 0.77 21.34
CA ASN A 18 22.63 1.50 21.25
C ASN A 18 22.52 2.34 19.97
N GLY A 19 23.64 2.84 19.45
CA GLY A 19 23.70 3.47 18.12
C GLY A 19 23.31 2.50 17.00
N ILE A 20 23.91 1.31 16.99
CA ILE A 20 23.64 0.27 15.99
C ILE A 20 22.20 -0.22 16.08
N VAL A 21 21.67 -0.47 17.28
CA VAL A 21 20.29 -0.89 17.49
C VAL A 21 19.31 0.14 16.91
N ARG A 22 19.50 1.43 17.25
CA ARG A 22 18.65 2.51 16.71
C ARG A 22 18.72 2.62 15.18
N LEU A 23 19.90 2.42 14.60
CA LEU A 23 20.06 2.41 13.14
C LEU A 23 19.27 1.26 12.50
N LEU A 24 19.36 0.05 13.05
CA LEU A 24 18.63 -1.12 12.56
C LEU A 24 17.11 -0.96 12.71
N ASP A 25 16.64 -0.43 13.84
CA ASP A 25 15.22 -0.18 14.09
C ASP A 25 14.65 0.87 13.13
N THR A 26 15.42 1.93 12.86
CA THR A 26 15.08 2.95 11.88
C THR A 26 14.97 2.34 10.49
N ALA A 27 15.99 1.58 10.05
CA ALA A 27 16.01 0.94 8.73
C ALA A 27 14.84 -0.02 8.53
N ARG A 28 14.49 -0.82 9.56
CA ARG A 28 13.35 -1.73 9.53
C ARG A 28 12.03 -0.97 9.41
N THR A 29 11.87 0.09 10.20
CA THR A 29 10.65 0.91 10.20
C THR A 29 10.43 1.58 8.84
N GLU A 30 11.47 2.19 8.28
CA GLU A 30 11.39 2.86 6.97
C GLU A 30 11.14 1.86 5.82
N THR A 31 11.73 0.67 5.90
CA THR A 31 11.48 -0.40 4.93
C THR A 31 10.02 -0.84 4.94
N VAL A 32 9.45 -1.08 6.13
CA VAL A 32 8.03 -1.46 6.27
C VAL A 32 7.11 -0.35 5.77
N ARG A 33 7.42 0.92 6.09
CA ARG A 33 6.66 2.08 5.60
C ARG A 33 6.67 2.17 4.08
N SER A 34 7.85 2.05 3.47
CA SER A 34 8.01 2.08 2.01
C SER A 34 7.25 0.96 1.31
N ILE A 35 7.35 -0.28 1.82
CA ILE A 35 6.59 -1.42 1.30
C ILE A 35 5.08 -1.17 1.40
N ASN A 36 4.60 -0.68 2.54
CA ASN A 36 3.17 -0.40 2.72
C ASN A 36 2.66 0.67 1.76
N ALA A 37 3.42 1.75 1.56
CA ALA A 37 3.06 2.83 0.64
C ALA A 37 3.00 2.33 -0.82
N LEU A 38 4.00 1.56 -1.26
CA LEU A 38 4.04 0.96 -2.60
C LEU A 38 2.89 -0.03 -2.82
N MET A 39 2.57 -0.85 -1.82
CA MET A 39 1.46 -1.78 -1.90
C MET A 39 0.10 -1.04 -2.00
N THR A 40 -0.11 -0.01 -1.20
CA THR A 40 -1.33 0.80 -1.28
C THR A 40 -1.46 1.46 -2.66
N ALA A 41 -0.39 2.07 -3.17
CA ALA A 41 -0.37 2.66 -4.50
C ALA A 41 -0.67 1.62 -5.60
N THR A 42 -0.12 0.43 -5.47
CA THR A 42 -0.37 -0.68 -6.41
C THR A 42 -1.85 -1.08 -6.41
N TYR A 43 -2.47 -1.17 -5.24
CA TYR A 43 -3.89 -1.50 -5.11
C TYR A 43 -4.81 -0.42 -5.65
N TRP A 44 -4.46 0.86 -5.49
CA TRP A 44 -5.17 1.96 -6.14
C TRP A 44 -5.10 1.84 -7.67
N GLU A 45 -3.90 1.56 -8.19
CA GLU A 45 -3.59 1.51 -9.62
C GLU A 45 -4.17 0.26 -10.31
N ILE A 46 -4.38 -0.83 -9.56
CA ILE A 46 -5.21 -1.97 -9.97
C ILE A 46 -6.69 -1.55 -10.06
N GLY A 47 -7.18 -0.81 -9.06
CA GLY A 47 -8.54 -0.27 -9.04
C GLY A 47 -8.84 0.60 -10.25
N ARG A 48 -7.89 1.49 -10.62
CA ARG A 48 -7.98 2.33 -11.83
C ARG A 48 -8.17 1.50 -13.09
N ARG A 49 -7.29 0.51 -13.32
CA ARG A 49 -7.36 -0.38 -14.49
C ARG A 49 -8.69 -1.14 -14.58
N ILE A 50 -9.23 -1.60 -13.44
CA ILE A 50 -10.53 -2.27 -13.41
C ILE A 50 -11.64 -1.32 -13.85
N VAL A 51 -11.67 -0.10 -13.30
CA VAL A 51 -12.72 0.89 -13.62
C VAL A 51 -12.63 1.36 -15.06
N GLU A 52 -11.44 1.66 -15.57
CA GLU A 52 -11.24 2.06 -16.97
C GLU A 52 -11.67 0.96 -17.94
N PHE A 53 -11.32 -0.29 -17.65
CA PHE A 53 -11.74 -1.43 -18.45
C PHE A 53 -13.27 -1.63 -18.42
N GLU A 54 -13.91 -1.44 -17.27
CA GLU A 54 -15.38 -1.49 -17.16
C GLU A 54 -16.08 -0.37 -17.93
N GLN A 55 -15.50 0.84 -17.99
CA GLN A 55 -16.05 1.98 -18.73
C GLN A 55 -16.00 1.80 -20.25
N GLY A 56 -15.07 1.00 -20.76
CA GLY A 56 -14.93 0.67 -22.18
C GLY A 56 -15.85 -0.46 -22.70
N GLY A 57 -16.66 -1.11 -21.84
CA GLY A 57 -17.47 -2.28 -22.21
C GLY A 57 -18.99 -2.02 -22.31
N GLU A 58 -19.66 -2.66 -23.27
CA GLU A 58 -21.10 -2.44 -23.56
C GLU A 58 -22.10 -3.02 -22.52
N SER A 59 -21.67 -3.92 -21.62
CA SER A 59 -22.56 -4.58 -20.63
C SER A 59 -22.08 -4.38 -19.18
N ARG A 60 -22.44 -3.23 -18.58
CA ARG A 60 -21.80 -2.61 -17.40
C ARG A 60 -21.83 -3.41 -16.08
N ALA A 61 -22.70 -4.40 -15.90
CA ALA A 61 -22.85 -5.10 -14.60
C ALA A 61 -22.33 -6.55 -14.61
N ALA A 62 -22.75 -7.34 -15.61
CA ALA A 62 -22.31 -8.73 -15.73
C ALA A 62 -20.82 -8.83 -16.09
N TYR A 63 -20.32 -7.88 -16.89
CA TYR A 63 -18.93 -7.84 -17.33
C TYR A 63 -17.95 -7.54 -16.19
N GLY A 64 -18.28 -6.57 -15.32
CA GLY A 64 -17.45 -6.23 -14.15
C GLY A 64 -17.39 -7.37 -13.12
N ALA A 65 -18.51 -8.05 -12.88
CA ALA A 65 -18.54 -9.19 -11.97
C ALA A 65 -17.63 -10.35 -12.46
N GLN A 66 -17.70 -10.67 -13.76
CA GLN A 66 -16.86 -11.71 -14.36
C GLN A 66 -15.38 -11.32 -14.44
N LEU A 67 -15.07 -10.03 -14.62
CA LEU A 67 -13.69 -9.54 -14.61
C LEU A 67 -13.05 -9.74 -13.24
N ILE A 68 -13.72 -9.29 -12.17
CA ILE A 68 -13.23 -9.41 -10.80
C ILE A 68 -13.02 -10.88 -10.41
N GLU A 69 -13.93 -11.76 -10.83
CA GLU A 69 -13.81 -13.20 -10.59
C GLU A 69 -12.56 -13.78 -11.27
N ARG A 70 -12.39 -13.51 -12.56
CA ARG A 70 -11.22 -13.96 -13.33
C ARG A 70 -9.91 -13.44 -12.74
N LEU A 71 -9.83 -12.14 -12.46
CA LEU A 71 -8.66 -11.52 -11.83
C LEU A 71 -8.36 -12.16 -10.46
N SER A 72 -9.39 -12.49 -9.67
CA SER A 72 -9.20 -13.16 -8.38
C SER A 72 -8.57 -14.54 -8.55
N VAL A 73 -9.01 -15.32 -9.53
CA VAL A 73 -8.44 -16.65 -9.80
C VAL A 73 -6.98 -16.51 -10.28
N ASP A 74 -6.76 -15.72 -11.33
CA ASP A 74 -5.46 -15.63 -11.99
C ASP A 74 -4.38 -15.03 -11.08
N LEU A 75 -4.72 -13.96 -10.35
CA LEU A 75 -3.77 -13.28 -9.46
C LEU A 75 -3.50 -14.10 -8.20
N ASN A 76 -4.48 -14.80 -7.62
CA ASN A 76 -4.19 -15.72 -6.50
C ASN A 76 -3.37 -16.92 -6.98
N GLN A 77 -3.58 -17.43 -8.20
CA GLN A 77 -2.76 -18.51 -8.72
C GLN A 77 -1.28 -18.08 -8.86
N ARG A 78 -1.03 -16.86 -9.33
CA ARG A 78 0.32 -16.34 -9.53
C ARG A 78 0.99 -15.82 -8.26
N TYR A 79 0.27 -15.03 -7.46
CA TYR A 79 0.80 -14.28 -6.33
C TYR A 79 0.33 -14.79 -4.95
N LYS A 80 -0.49 -15.85 -4.94
CA LYS A 80 -0.99 -16.54 -3.75
C LYS A 80 -1.99 -15.73 -2.93
N ARG A 81 -1.51 -14.91 -1.99
CA ARG A 81 -2.34 -14.21 -1.00
C ARG A 81 -2.54 -12.76 -1.40
N GLY A 82 -3.68 -12.19 -1.01
CA GLY A 82 -3.98 -10.77 -1.20
C GLY A 82 -4.75 -10.44 -2.47
N PHE A 83 -5.25 -11.41 -3.23
CA PHE A 83 -6.05 -11.15 -4.44
C PHE A 83 -7.40 -11.88 -4.42
N SER A 84 -8.00 -12.06 -3.24
CA SER A 84 -9.37 -12.59 -3.16
C SER A 84 -10.36 -11.68 -3.88
N MET A 85 -11.50 -12.24 -4.31
CA MET A 85 -12.58 -11.49 -4.96
C MET A 85 -13.01 -10.27 -4.14
N VAL A 86 -13.04 -10.41 -2.80
CA VAL A 86 -13.34 -9.29 -1.88
C VAL A 86 -12.26 -8.22 -1.95
N ASN A 87 -10.97 -8.59 -1.94
CA ASN A 87 -9.89 -7.61 -1.98
C ASN A 87 -9.86 -6.87 -3.33
N ILE A 88 -10.10 -7.56 -4.45
CA ILE A 88 -10.16 -6.94 -5.77
C ILE A 88 -11.35 -5.97 -5.88
N ARG A 89 -12.52 -6.32 -5.32
CA ARG A 89 -13.63 -5.36 -5.18
C ARG A 89 -13.23 -4.14 -4.36
N GLN A 90 -12.51 -4.33 -3.26
CA GLN A 90 -12.02 -3.23 -2.44
C GLN A 90 -11.03 -2.35 -3.19
N MET A 91 -10.12 -2.90 -4.00
CA MET A 91 -9.21 -2.15 -4.86
C MET A 91 -9.98 -1.28 -5.87
N ARG A 92 -11.00 -1.86 -6.53
CA ARG A 92 -11.90 -1.13 -7.43
C ARG A 92 -12.59 0.04 -6.71
N MET A 93 -13.17 -0.22 -5.53
CA MET A 93 -13.82 0.83 -4.74
C MET A 93 -12.81 1.87 -4.26
N PHE A 94 -11.61 1.46 -3.90
CA PHE A 94 -10.53 2.35 -3.46
C PHE A 94 -10.21 3.40 -4.52
N TYR A 95 -10.05 2.99 -5.79
CA TYR A 95 -9.89 3.95 -6.87
C TYR A 95 -11.10 4.88 -6.99
N LEU A 96 -12.33 4.37 -7.01
CA LEU A 96 -13.53 5.20 -7.15
C LEU A 96 -13.69 6.26 -6.05
N TYR A 97 -13.32 5.94 -4.81
CA TYR A 97 -13.42 6.87 -3.67
C TYR A 97 -12.27 7.88 -3.63
N PHE A 98 -11.08 7.47 -4.05
CA PHE A 98 -9.87 8.28 -3.96
C PHE A 98 -9.37 8.74 -5.34
N GLN A 99 -10.25 8.77 -6.35
CA GLN A 99 -9.93 9.25 -7.70
C GLN A 99 -9.56 10.74 -7.71
N GLN A 100 -10.12 11.54 -6.79
CA GLN A 100 -9.86 12.99 -6.69
C GLN A 100 -8.50 13.35 -6.10
N ILE A 101 -7.80 12.37 -5.50
CA ILE A 101 -6.38 12.53 -5.13
C ILE A 101 -5.54 12.72 -6.41
N GLU A 102 -6.03 12.22 -7.53
CA GLU A 102 -5.56 12.58 -8.86
C GLU A 102 -6.24 13.89 -9.31
N ILE A 103 -5.49 15.00 -9.27
CA ILE A 103 -5.37 16.06 -10.31
C ILE A 103 -4.74 17.29 -9.65
N GLN A 104 -3.41 17.25 -9.55
CA GLN A 104 -2.57 18.44 -9.74
C GLN A 104 -1.50 18.20 -10.81
N GLN A 105 -1.19 16.95 -11.21
CA GLN A 105 -0.39 16.67 -12.41
C GLN A 105 -0.83 15.37 -13.11
N THR A 106 -1.49 15.54 -14.25
CA THR A 106 -1.70 14.53 -15.28
C THR A 106 -0.36 13.90 -15.69
N LEU A 107 -0.35 12.62 -16.06
CA LEU A 107 0.14 12.14 -17.38
C LEU A 107 0.16 10.60 -17.41
N SER A 108 -0.65 10.06 -18.33
CA SER A 108 -0.27 9.01 -19.30
C SER A 108 1.24 8.71 -19.27
N GLY A 109 1.59 7.54 -18.74
CA GLY A 109 2.98 7.09 -18.61
C GLY A 109 3.08 5.95 -17.60
N GLU A 110 2.80 4.74 -18.06
CA GLU A 110 2.85 3.53 -17.24
C GLU A 110 4.22 3.36 -16.57
N SER A 111 4.21 2.91 -15.31
CA SER A 111 5.37 2.48 -14.51
C SER A 111 6.21 3.56 -13.78
N GLN A 112 6.56 4.70 -14.38
CA GLN A 112 7.42 5.69 -13.69
C GLN A 112 6.74 6.38 -12.48
N ASN A 113 5.41 6.31 -12.35
CA ASN A 113 4.65 7.04 -11.33
C ASN A 113 4.41 6.26 -10.02
N LEU A 114 4.68 4.94 -9.91
CA LEU A 114 4.27 4.20 -8.70
C LEU A 114 4.95 4.68 -7.41
N ILE A 115 6.26 5.00 -7.48
CA ILE A 115 7.01 5.55 -6.33
C ILE A 115 6.48 6.93 -5.95
N GLN A 116 6.09 7.74 -6.94
CA GLN A 116 5.54 9.07 -6.70
C GLN A 116 4.12 8.98 -6.11
N LEU A 117 3.28 8.11 -6.66
CA LEU A 117 1.95 7.79 -6.17
C LEU A 117 1.99 7.24 -4.73
N ALA A 118 2.99 6.43 -4.39
CA ALA A 118 3.18 5.94 -3.03
C ALA A 118 3.35 7.06 -1.99
N LYS A 119 3.93 8.21 -2.37
CA LYS A 119 4.03 9.38 -1.47
C LYS A 119 2.67 9.97 -1.12
N THR A 120 1.66 9.75 -1.96
CA THR A 120 0.30 10.24 -1.76
C THR A 120 -0.51 9.36 -0.80
N PHE A 121 -0.02 8.15 -0.50
CA PHE A 121 -0.68 7.21 0.40
C PHE A 121 0.12 7.00 1.69
N PRO A 122 -0.04 7.87 2.71
CA PRO A 122 0.73 7.79 3.95
C PRO A 122 0.33 6.60 4.84
N LEU A 123 -0.80 5.96 4.55
CA LEU A 123 -1.36 4.88 5.36
C LEU A 123 -1.18 3.51 4.70
N PRO A 124 -1.04 2.43 5.50
CA PRO A 124 -1.06 1.07 4.97
C PRO A 124 -2.45 0.71 4.44
N TRP A 125 -2.50 -0.25 3.51
CA TRP A 125 -3.75 -0.75 2.89
C TRP A 125 -4.85 -1.08 3.89
N SER A 126 -4.53 -1.70 5.02
CA SER A 126 -5.50 -2.07 6.06
C SER A 126 -6.26 -0.87 6.64
N ALA A 127 -5.63 0.30 6.71
CA ALA A 127 -6.29 1.54 7.11
C ALA A 127 -7.33 1.98 6.08
N TYR A 128 -6.99 1.93 4.78
CA TYR A 128 -7.92 2.23 3.71
C TYR A 128 -9.08 1.24 3.64
N VAL A 129 -8.84 -0.06 3.82
CA VAL A 129 -9.92 -1.06 3.93
C VAL A 129 -10.88 -0.72 5.07
N ARG A 130 -10.36 -0.24 6.20
CA ARG A 130 -11.19 0.21 7.32
C ARG A 130 -12.03 1.44 6.94
N LEU A 131 -11.44 2.43 6.26
CA LEU A 131 -12.17 3.60 5.76
C LEU A 131 -13.28 3.22 4.76
N LEU A 132 -13.00 2.28 3.85
CA LEU A 132 -13.97 1.75 2.89
C LEU A 132 -15.13 1.01 3.57
N SER A 133 -14.89 0.46 4.76
CA SER A 133 -15.91 -0.27 5.53
C SER A 133 -16.82 0.64 6.34
N VAL A 134 -16.47 1.92 6.52
CA VAL A 134 -17.32 2.91 7.21
C VAL A 134 -18.46 3.29 6.27
N LYS A 135 -19.72 3.05 6.69
CA LYS A 135 -20.92 3.29 5.85
C LYS A 135 -21.23 4.76 5.60
N ASN A 136 -20.71 5.67 6.43
CA ASN A 136 -21.01 7.11 6.37
C ASN A 136 -19.98 7.85 5.49
N ALA A 137 -20.46 8.62 4.49
CA ALA A 137 -19.60 9.30 3.52
C ALA A 137 -18.83 10.48 4.12
N ASP A 138 -19.41 11.18 5.08
CA ASP A 138 -18.83 12.40 5.67
C ASP A 138 -17.69 12.11 6.67
N ALA A 139 -17.58 10.88 7.16
CA ALA A 139 -16.49 10.46 8.06
C ALA A 139 -15.15 10.20 7.32
N ARG A 140 -15.14 10.27 5.98
CA ARG A 140 -14.00 9.90 5.13
C ARG A 140 -13.17 11.08 4.63
N THR A 141 -13.63 12.30 4.87
CA THR A 141 -13.05 13.56 4.34
C THR A 141 -11.99 14.19 5.26
N PHE A 142 -11.68 13.57 6.39
CA PHE A 142 -10.78 14.14 7.42
C PHE A 142 -9.34 13.56 7.39
N LEU A 143 -8.90 13.03 6.24
CA LEU A 143 -7.51 12.63 5.99
C LEU A 143 -6.93 13.46 4.85
#